data_AF-A0A961JSE8-F1
#
_entry.id   AF-A0A961JSE8-F1
#
_cell.length_a   1.000
_cell.length_b   1.000
_cell.length_c   1.000
_cell.angle_alpha   90.00
_cell.angle_beta   90.00
_cell.angle_gamma   90.00
#
_symmetry.space_group_name_H-M   'P 1'
#
loop_
_entity.id
_entity.type
_entity.pdbx_description
1 polymer ?
#
loop_
_entity_poly.entity_id
_entity_poly.type
_entity_poly.pdbx_seq_one_letter_code
_entity_poly.pdbx_strand_id
1 'polypeptide(L)'
;MTSTFITAPDVAGILGISYQSFLRRRAEYEERLGFPTPMPHTSSPLKWRADQVTAWVEAQGRGARTQLPAGAAPNVVLMAEARRA
;
A
#
# COMPACT_ATOMS: atom_id res chain seq x y z
N MET A 1 -4.90 7.66 -15.37
CA MET A 1 -6.16 7.24 -14.71
C MET A 1 -5.77 6.43 -13.48
N THR A 2 -5.88 7.01 -12.29
CA THR A 2 -5.42 6.38 -11.03
C THR A 2 -6.34 5.22 -10.69
N SER A 3 -5.81 4.00 -10.62
CA SER A 3 -6.60 2.83 -10.25
C SER A 3 -6.97 2.91 -8.78
N THR A 4 -8.27 2.98 -8.47
CA THR A 4 -8.80 3.04 -7.10
C THR A 4 -8.40 1.83 -6.26
N PHE A 5 -8.07 0.71 -6.91
CA PHE A 5 -7.73 -0.55 -6.27
C PHE A 5 -6.35 -1.03 -6.71
N ILE A 6 -5.60 -1.59 -5.75
CA ILE A 6 -4.28 -2.18 -5.92
C ILE A 6 -4.29 -3.65 -5.47
N THR A 7 -3.42 -4.46 -6.07
CA THR A 7 -3.32 -5.88 -5.80
C THR A 7 -2.20 -6.19 -4.79
N ALA A 8 -2.13 -7.43 -4.31
CA ALA A 8 -1.08 -7.85 -3.37
C ALA A 8 0.35 -7.66 -3.91
N PRO A 9 0.65 -7.93 -5.20
CA PRO A 9 1.94 -7.56 -5.80
C PRO A 9 2.24 -6.06 -5.75
N ASP A 10 1.25 -5.21 -6.02
CA ASP A 10 1.42 -3.74 -5.98
C ASP A 10 1.72 -3.27 -4.55
N VAL A 11 0.97 -3.78 -3.56
CA VAL A 11 1.20 -3.50 -2.14
C VAL A 11 2.61 -3.94 -1.72
N ALA A 12 3.03 -5.14 -2.12
CA ALA A 12 4.37 -5.64 -1.82
C ALA A 12 5.46 -4.73 -2.41
N GLY A 13 5.25 -4.23 -3.63
CA GLY A 13 6.11 -3.23 -4.27
C GLY A 13 6.21 -1.93 -3.48
N ILE A 14 5.08 -1.42 -2.96
CA ILE A 14 5.05 -0.22 -2.10
C ILE A 14 5.80 -0.45 -0.78
N LEU A 15 5.71 -1.67 -0.22
CA LEU A 15 6.40 -2.01 1.02
C LEU A 15 7.88 -2.37 0.83
N GLY A 16 8.35 -2.48 -0.42
CA GLY A 16 9.72 -2.90 -0.74
C GLY A 16 10.04 -4.34 -0.34
N ILE A 17 9.02 -5.20 -0.22
CA ILE A 17 9.17 -6.62 0.14
C ILE A 17 8.67 -7.52 -1.00
N SER A 18 9.05 -8.79 -0.96
CA SER A 18 8.54 -9.75 -1.95
C SER A 18 7.04 -10.01 -1.75
N TYR A 19 6.33 -10.30 -2.84
CA TYR A 19 4.92 -10.70 -2.83
C TYR A 19 4.64 -11.87 -1.87
N GLN A 20 5.49 -12.90 -1.88
CA GLN A 20 5.38 -14.06 -0.99
C GLN A 20 5.55 -13.68 0.48
N SER A 21 6.51 -12.79 0.77
CA SER A 21 6.73 -12.26 2.12
C SER A 21 5.54 -11.44 2.61
N PHE A 22 4.95 -10.61 1.73
CA PHE A 22 3.75 -9.84 2.05
C PHE A 22 2.58 -10.77 2.39
N LEU A 23 2.28 -11.77 1.55
CA LEU A 23 1.18 -12.71 1.81
C LEU A 23 1.35 -13.46 3.14
N ARG A 24 2.57 -13.89 3.46
CA ARG A 24 2.85 -14.61 4.71
C ARG A 24 2.68 -13.73 5.95
N ARG A 25 2.98 -12.44 5.85
CA ARG A 25 2.92 -11.48 6.96
C ARG A 25 1.62 -10.65 6.98
N ARG A 26 0.78 -10.77 5.95
CA ARG A 26 -0.46 -10.00 5.81
C ARG A 26 -1.33 -10.07 7.06
N ALA A 27 -1.60 -11.28 7.56
CA ALA A 27 -2.42 -11.48 8.76
C ALA A 27 -1.80 -10.77 9.97
N GLU A 28 -0.47 -10.84 10.12
CA GLU A 28 0.24 -10.13 11.19
C GLU A 28 0.13 -8.61 11.04
N TYR A 29 0.22 -8.08 9.82
CA TYR A 29 0.06 -6.65 9.56
C TYR A 29 -1.37 -6.18 9.84
N GLU A 30 -2.38 -6.98 9.51
CA GLU A 30 -3.79 -6.69 9.81
C GLU A 30 -4.04 -6.68 11.33
N GLU A 31 -3.59 -7.71 12.04
CA GLU A 31 -3.85 -7.87 13.47
C GLU A 31 -3.00 -6.94 14.35
N ARG A 32 -1.72 -6.76 14.04
CA ARG A 32 -0.77 -6.04 14.91
C ARG A 32 -0.56 -4.58 14.52
N LEU A 33 -0.61 -4.28 13.22
CA LEU A 33 -0.30 -2.94 12.70
C LEU A 33 -1.54 -2.21 12.15
N GLY A 34 -2.72 -2.84 12.24
CA GLY A 34 -3.96 -2.28 11.71
C GLY A 34 -3.91 -2.05 10.21
N PHE A 35 -3.23 -2.94 9.47
CA PHE A 35 -3.17 -2.86 8.01
C PHE A 35 -4.59 -2.96 7.42
N PRO A 36 -4.88 -2.21 6.33
CA PRO A 36 -6.21 -2.22 5.72
C PRO A 36 -6.64 -3.63 5.31
N THR A 37 -7.88 -3.98 5.64
CA THR A 37 -8.46 -5.25 5.20
C THR A 37 -8.70 -5.23 3.68
N PRO A 38 -8.52 -6.37 3.00
CA PRO A 38 -8.84 -6.47 1.59
C PRO A 38 -10.34 -6.27 1.37
N MET A 39 -10.71 -5.82 0.18
CA MET A 39 -12.10 -5.60 -0.21
C MET A 39 -12.91 -6.91 -0.06
N PRO A 40 -14.02 -6.88 0.70
CA PRO A 40 -14.90 -8.04 0.82
C PRO A 40 -15.43 -8.40 -0.58
N HIS A 41 -15.62 -9.71 -0.83
CA HIS A 41 -16.08 -10.28 -2.10
C HIS A 41 -15.06 -10.39 -3.24
N THR A 42 -13.77 -10.11 -3.00
CA THR A 42 -12.72 -10.39 -3.98
C THR A 42 -12.10 -11.76 -3.71
N SER A 43 -12.60 -12.83 -4.35
CA SER A 43 -12.13 -14.21 -4.10
C SER A 43 -10.70 -14.48 -4.59
N SER A 44 -10.27 -13.84 -5.68
CA SER A 44 -8.86 -13.75 -6.11
C SER A 44 -8.77 -12.93 -7.41
N PRO A 45 -7.73 -12.09 -7.60
CA PRO A 45 -6.70 -11.71 -6.64
C PRO A 45 -7.24 -10.76 -5.57
N LEU A 46 -6.68 -10.82 -4.35
CA LEU A 46 -7.01 -9.88 -3.28
C LEU A 46 -6.72 -8.44 -3.72
N LYS A 47 -7.64 -7.53 -3.38
CA LYS A 47 -7.56 -6.11 -3.72
C LYS A 47 -7.72 -5.24 -2.49
N TRP A 48 -6.98 -4.15 -2.46
CA TRP A 48 -7.06 -3.12 -1.44
C TRP A 48 -7.40 -1.79 -2.08
N ARG A 49 -8.00 -0.89 -1.31
CA ARG A 49 -8.16 0.50 -1.72
C ARG A 49 -6.81 1.20 -1.69
N ALA A 50 -6.43 1.81 -2.80
CA ALA A 50 -5.11 2.42 -2.97
C ALA A 50 -4.85 3.51 -1.91
N ASP A 51 -5.84 4.36 -1.65
CA ASP A 51 -5.75 5.44 -0.66
C ASP A 51 -5.54 4.95 0.77
N GLN A 52 -6.17 3.83 1.16
CA GLN A 52 -6.00 3.28 2.50
C GLN A 52 -4.60 2.73 2.72
N VAL A 53 -4.07 2.03 1.72
CA VAL A 53 -2.71 1.49 1.80
C VAL A 53 -1.70 2.63 1.79
N THR A 54 -1.86 3.64 0.93
CA THR A 54 -0.98 4.82 0.93
C THR A 54 -1.03 5.56 2.25
N ALA A 55 -2.22 5.85 2.79
CA ALA A 55 -2.36 6.53 4.08
C ALA A 55 -1.75 5.72 5.23
N TRP A 56 -1.89 4.39 5.22
CA TRP A 56 -1.25 3.52 6.20
C TRP A 56 0.28 3.56 6.06
N VAL A 57 0.83 3.46 4.84
CA VAL A 57 2.27 3.53 4.59
C VAL A 57 2.83 4.90 5.00
N GLU A 58 2.14 5.99 4.70
CA GLU A 58 2.52 7.34 5.13
C GLU A 58 2.47 7.51 6.66
N ALA A 59 1.49 6.88 7.32
CA ALA A 59 1.39 6.88 8.77
C ALA A 59 2.55 6.10 9.43
N GLN A 60 2.95 4.96 8.86
CA GLN A 60 4.10 4.17 9.32
C GLN A 60 5.44 4.84 8.94
N GLY A 61 5.48 5.53 7.80
CA GLY A 61 6.66 6.15 7.20
C GLY A 61 7.17 7.41 7.89
N ARG A 62 6.43 8.00 8.83
CA ARG A 62 6.95 9.09 9.69
C ARG A 62 8.11 8.64 10.60
N GLY A 63 8.40 7.33 10.68
CA GLY A 63 9.58 6.78 11.37
C GLY A 63 10.63 6.10 10.48
N ALA A 64 10.34 5.79 9.21
CA ALA A 64 11.24 5.03 8.35
C ALA A 64 11.26 5.59 6.93
N ARG A 65 12.17 6.55 6.68
CA ARG A 65 12.64 6.89 5.33
C ARG A 65 13.41 5.69 4.77
N THR A 66 12.70 4.71 4.23
CA THR A 66 13.31 3.73 3.33
C THR A 66 12.92 4.11 1.91
N GLN A 67 13.94 4.54 1.18
CA GLN A 67 13.94 4.92 -0.22
C GLN A 67 13.22 3.87 -1.07
N LEU A 68 12.00 4.18 -1.51
CA LEU A 68 11.32 3.43 -2.57
C LEU A 68 12.20 3.49 -3.84
N PRO A 69 12.51 2.36 -4.51
CA PRO A 69 13.13 2.42 -5.82
C PRO A 69 12.17 3.13 -6.77
N ALA A 70 12.65 4.17 -7.45
CA ALA A 70 11.89 5.10 -8.28
C ALA A 70 11.31 4.50 -9.59
N GLY A 71 10.84 3.25 -9.57
CA GLY A 71 10.49 2.49 -10.79
C GLY A 71 9.24 1.61 -10.73
N ALA A 72 8.41 1.67 -9.69
CA ALA A 72 7.23 0.82 -9.60
C ALA A 72 5.92 1.61 -9.71
N ALA A 73 5.22 1.35 -10.83
CA ALA A 73 3.89 1.81 -11.22
C ALA A 73 3.79 3.24 -11.82
N PRO A 74 3.49 3.39 -13.14
CA PRO A 74 3.31 4.68 -13.81
C PRO A 74 2.03 5.45 -13.40
N ASN A 75 1.41 5.12 -12.26
CA ASN A 75 0.12 5.67 -11.84
C ASN A 75 0.12 6.21 -10.40
N VAL A 76 1.28 6.50 -9.79
CA VAL A 76 1.35 7.17 -8.48
C VAL A 76 1.64 8.65 -8.71
N VAL A 77 0.57 9.44 -8.87
CA VAL A 77 0.66 10.90 -8.77
C VAL A 77 0.68 11.24 -7.28
N LEU A 78 1.89 11.51 -6.76
CA LEU A 78 2.08 12.11 -5.43
C LEU A 78 1.51 13.54 -5.47
N MET A 79 0.24 13.71 -5.07
CA MET A 79 -0.33 15.03 -4.78
C MET A 79 0.15 15.48 -3.39
N ALA A 80 1.40 15.92 -3.34
CA ALA A 80 1.91 16.73 -2.24
C ALA A 80 1.49 18.19 -2.46
N GLU A 81 0.22 18.52 -2.21
CA GLU A 81 -0.20 19.92 -2.05
C GLU A 81 -0.76 20.13 -0.64
N ALA A 82 0.18 20.45 0.24
CA ALA A 82 -0.08 20.85 1.61
C ALA A 82 -0.62 22.29 1.64
N ARG A 83 -1.78 22.46 2.28
CA ARG A 83 -2.19 23.60 3.13
C ARG A 83 -1.58 24.97 2.77
N ARG A 84 -2.35 25.80 2.07
CA ARG A 84 -2.45 27.25 2.32
C ARG A 84 -3.66 27.86 1.59
N ALA A 85 -4.73 28.11 2.33
CA ALA A 85 -5.60 29.27 2.22
C ALA A 85 -6.38 29.38 3.53
#